data_AF-A0A2H5Q4E2-F1
#
_entry.id   AF-A0A2H5Q4E2-F1
#
_cell.length_a   1.000
_cell.length_b   1.000
_cell.length_c   1.000
_cell.angle_alpha   90.00
_cell.angle_beta   90.00
_cell.angle_gamma   90.00
#
_symmetry.space_group_name_H-M   'P 1'
#
loop_
_entity.id
_entity.type
_entity.pdbx_description
1 polymer ?
#
loop_
_entity_poly.entity_id
_entity_poly.type
_entity_poly.pdbx_seq_one_letter_code
_entity_poly.pdbx_strand_id
1 'polypeptide(L)'
;MGNGDRSSPEGDNLKRNNSSDSNKSNDTASQKSPHINLDWREFRANLFAREQAEKSESDTQNQGGSTHESKPLGLKWAHPIPVPETGCVLVATAKLDGIRTFERTVVLLLRSGTRHPQEGPFGVVINRPLHKKIKHMKPTNHELATTFADCSLHFGGPLEASMFLLKTGQSKLPGFEEVIPGLCFGARNSLDEAAALVKKGVLKPQDFRFFVGYAGWQLDQLREEIESDYWYVAACSSDLICGATSDTSSESLWEEILQLMGGHYSELSRKPKQDM
;
A
#
# COMPACT_ATOMS: atom_id res chain seq x y z
N MET A 1 -51.18 -22.48 -54.29
CA MET A 1 -51.51 -23.86 -53.85
C MET A 1 -51.00 -23.95 -52.41
N GLY A 2 -51.81 -23.69 -51.39
CA GLY A 2 -52.98 -24.45 -50.93
C GLY A 2 -52.57 -25.07 -49.57
N ASN A 3 -52.72 -24.32 -48.48
CA ASN A 3 -53.83 -24.33 -47.50
C ASN A 3 -53.76 -25.46 -46.47
N GLY A 4 -53.92 -25.10 -45.19
CA GLY A 4 -54.08 -26.01 -44.07
C GLY A 4 -54.22 -25.31 -42.72
N ASP A 5 -55.23 -24.45 -42.58
CA ASP A 5 -55.72 -23.83 -41.34
C ASP A 5 -56.22 -24.84 -40.29
N ARG A 6 -56.13 -24.46 -39.00
CA ARG A 6 -57.25 -24.26 -38.04
C ARG A 6 -56.70 -24.11 -36.60
N SER A 7 -56.78 -22.94 -35.96
CA SER A 7 -57.92 -22.29 -35.29
C SER A 7 -57.96 -22.55 -33.77
N SER A 8 -57.78 -21.45 -33.02
CA SER A 8 -58.06 -21.16 -31.60
C SER A 8 -59.57 -21.34 -31.24
N PRO A 9 -60.11 -21.04 -30.03
CA PRO A 9 -60.03 -19.72 -29.34
C PRO A 9 -60.19 -19.68 -27.79
N GLU A 10 -60.03 -18.45 -27.26
CA GLU A 10 -60.75 -17.77 -26.14
C GLU A 10 -60.80 -18.42 -24.74
N GLY A 11 -60.77 -17.74 -23.60
CA GLY A 11 -60.93 -16.35 -23.13
C GLY A 11 -60.89 -16.46 -21.58
N ASP A 12 -61.04 -15.48 -20.70
CA ASP A 12 -61.23 -14.05 -20.72
C ASP A 12 -60.95 -13.57 -19.26
N ASN A 13 -60.78 -12.27 -19.10
CA ASN A 13 -60.48 -11.48 -17.92
C ASN A 13 -61.36 -11.73 -16.68
N LEU A 14 -60.81 -11.41 -15.49
CA LEU A 14 -61.55 -10.70 -14.43
C LEU A 14 -60.62 -9.95 -13.45
N LYS A 15 -60.83 -8.64 -13.39
CA LYS A 15 -60.36 -7.68 -12.35
C LYS A 15 -61.09 -7.92 -11.01
N ARG A 16 -60.39 -7.73 -9.88
CA ARG A 16 -60.94 -6.95 -8.74
C ARG A 16 -59.87 -6.51 -7.72
N ASN A 17 -59.94 -5.23 -7.34
CA ASN A 17 -59.20 -4.57 -6.26
C ASN A 17 -59.77 -4.93 -4.87
N ASN A 18 -58.94 -4.94 -3.82
CA ASN A 18 -58.99 -3.97 -2.70
C ASN A 18 -58.08 -4.33 -1.49
N SER A 19 -57.18 -3.39 -1.19
CA SER A 19 -56.80 -2.78 0.11
C SER A 19 -56.64 -3.55 1.43
N SER A 20 -55.65 -3.03 2.20
CA SER A 20 -55.37 -3.11 3.65
C SER A 20 -54.66 -4.36 4.17
N ASP A 21 -53.89 -4.34 5.25
CA ASP A 21 -53.00 -3.41 5.95
C ASP A 21 -52.34 -4.29 7.05
N SER A 22 -51.28 -3.80 7.70
CA SER A 22 -50.66 -4.33 8.93
C SER A 22 -49.69 -5.53 8.86
N ASN A 23 -48.40 -5.17 8.94
CA ASN A 23 -47.40 -5.63 9.91
C ASN A 23 -47.54 -7.04 10.52
N LYS A 24 -46.53 -7.88 10.24
CA LYS A 24 -45.84 -8.63 11.31
C LYS A 24 -44.38 -8.89 10.93
N SER A 25 -43.53 -8.13 11.59
CA SER A 25 -42.09 -8.32 11.76
C SER A 25 -41.77 -9.74 12.20
N ASN A 26 -40.80 -10.35 11.53
CA ASN A 26 -39.95 -11.38 12.13
C ASN A 26 -38.50 -11.03 11.78
N ASP A 27 -37.95 -10.19 12.65
CA ASP A 27 -36.52 -9.95 12.79
C ASP A 27 -35.84 -11.26 13.22
N THR A 28 -35.43 -12.05 12.25
CA THR A 28 -34.27 -12.93 12.45
C THR A 28 -33.05 -12.12 12.03
N ALA A 29 -32.59 -11.29 12.97
CA ALA A 29 -31.29 -10.68 12.94
C ALA A 29 -30.24 -11.80 12.88
N SER A 30 -29.89 -12.21 11.66
CA SER A 30 -28.64 -12.89 11.40
C SER A 30 -27.56 -11.91 11.81
N GLN A 31 -27.05 -12.09 13.03
CA GLN A 31 -25.90 -11.38 13.53
C GLN A 31 -24.77 -11.66 12.54
N LYS A 32 -24.55 -10.70 11.64
CA LYS A 32 -23.32 -10.61 10.87
C LYS A 32 -22.24 -10.42 11.91
N SER A 33 -21.53 -11.50 12.23
CA SER A 33 -20.22 -11.44 12.86
C SER A 33 -19.45 -10.32 12.18
N PRO A 34 -18.84 -9.36 12.90
CA PRO A 34 -17.94 -8.43 12.27
C PRO A 34 -16.85 -9.31 11.67
N HIS A 35 -16.74 -9.34 10.34
CA HIS A 35 -15.56 -9.88 9.70
C HIS A 35 -14.42 -8.98 10.15
N ILE A 36 -13.79 -9.32 11.27
CA ILE A 36 -12.49 -8.79 11.64
C ILE A 36 -11.57 -9.37 10.58
N ASN A 37 -11.42 -8.63 9.49
CA ASN A 37 -10.44 -8.89 8.47
C ASN A 37 -9.10 -8.56 9.13
N LEU A 38 -8.59 -9.47 9.98
CA LEU A 38 -7.35 -9.28 10.71
C LEU A 38 -6.23 -9.20 9.68
N ASP A 39 -5.78 -7.99 9.39
CA ASP A 39 -4.51 -7.80 8.72
C ASP A 39 -3.42 -8.41 9.62
N TRP A 40 -2.86 -9.53 9.16
CA TRP A 40 -1.80 -10.25 9.87
C TRP A 40 -0.57 -9.36 10.11
N ARG A 41 -0.38 -8.31 9.29
CA ARG A 41 0.66 -7.30 9.49
C ARG A 41 0.39 -6.45 10.72
N GLU A 42 -0.86 -6.01 10.92
CA GLU A 42 -1.26 -5.29 12.14
C GLU A 42 -1.15 -6.20 13.37
N PHE A 43 -1.49 -7.48 13.25
CA PHE A 43 -1.31 -8.44 14.34
C PHE A 43 0.17 -8.57 14.74
N ARG A 44 1.08 -8.72 13.76
CA ARG A 44 2.53 -8.75 14.00
C ARG A 44 3.04 -7.46 14.62
N ALA A 45 2.56 -6.30 14.15
CA ALA A 45 2.93 -5.01 14.70
C ALA A 45 2.51 -4.86 16.17
N ASN A 46 1.30 -5.33 16.53
CA ASN A 46 0.84 -5.37 17.91
C ASN A 46 1.71 -6.28 18.79
N LEU A 47 2.07 -7.47 18.30
CA LEU A 47 2.94 -8.40 19.03
C LEU A 47 4.33 -7.78 19.27
N PHE A 48 4.93 -7.18 18.24
CA PHE A 48 6.23 -6.54 18.33
C PHE A 48 6.22 -5.34 19.29
N ALA A 49 5.17 -4.51 19.25
CA ALA A 49 5.03 -3.38 20.16
C ALA A 49 4.96 -3.82 21.64
N ARG A 50 4.26 -4.93 21.92
CA ARG A 50 4.18 -5.50 23.27
C ARG A 50 5.53 -6.05 23.74
N GLU A 51 6.24 -6.77 22.86
CA GLU A 51 7.57 -7.31 23.20
C GLU A 51 8.58 -6.20 23.50
N GLN A 52 8.55 -5.07 22.78
CA GLN A 52 9.41 -3.93 23.07
C GLN A 52 9.08 -3.25 24.41
N ALA A 53 7.80 -3.16 24.77
CA ALA A 53 7.38 -2.61 26.06
C ALA A 53 7.88 -3.50 27.21
N GLU A 54 7.71 -4.82 27.09
CA GLU A 54 8.18 -5.79 28.08
C GLU A 54 9.72 -5.75 28.26
N LYS A 55 10.49 -5.64 27.17
CA LYS A 55 11.96 -5.49 27.26
C LYS A 55 12.38 -4.20 27.96
N SER A 56 11.71 -3.09 27.63
CA SER A 56 11.99 -1.79 28.26
C SER A 56 11.67 -1.81 29.76
N GLU A 57 10.59 -2.50 30.17
CA GLU A 57 10.23 -2.69 31.58
C GLU A 57 11.21 -3.62 32.31
N SER A 58 11.72 -4.65 31.66
CA SER A 58 12.76 -5.51 32.25
C SER A 58 14.08 -4.78 32.50
N ASP A 59 14.41 -3.79 31.65
CA ASP A 59 15.57 -2.89 31.87
C ASP A 59 15.31 -1.84 32.96
N THR A 60 14.03 -1.55 33.29
CA THR A 60 13.63 -0.54 34.29
C THR A 60 13.07 -1.11 35.60
N GLN A 61 12.97 -2.42 35.77
CA GLN A 61 12.55 -3.05 37.03
C GLN A 61 13.67 -3.07 38.08
N ASN A 62 13.99 -1.87 38.58
CA ASN A 62 14.02 -1.61 40.01
C ASN A 62 12.92 -0.58 40.32
N GLN A 63 11.79 -1.09 40.83
CA GLN A 63 10.59 -0.44 41.39
C GLN A 63 9.30 -0.45 40.54
N GLY A 64 8.31 -1.16 41.08
CA GLY A 64 6.89 -0.76 41.08
C GLY A 64 6.02 -1.32 39.96
N GLY A 65 5.32 -2.43 40.25
CA GLY A 65 4.34 -3.03 39.35
C GLY A 65 3.11 -2.14 39.11
N SER A 66 2.79 -1.95 37.84
CA SER A 66 1.51 -1.44 37.34
C SER A 66 1.13 -2.29 36.13
N THR A 67 0.02 -3.02 36.22
CA THR A 67 -0.62 -3.69 35.08
C THR A 67 -1.09 -2.61 34.10
N HIS A 68 -0.30 -2.35 33.06
CA HIS A 68 -0.68 -1.41 32.01
C HIS A 68 -1.46 -2.12 30.90
N GLU A 69 -2.71 -1.68 30.71
CA GLU A 69 -3.43 -1.89 29.45
C GLU A 69 -2.56 -1.39 28.29
N SER A 70 -2.18 -2.29 27.39
CA SER A 70 -1.33 -1.99 26.24
C SER A 70 -1.96 -0.86 25.40
N LYS A 71 -1.24 0.26 25.27
CA LYS A 71 -1.66 1.38 24.42
C LYS A 71 -1.95 0.86 23.00
N PRO A 72 -3.12 1.18 22.40
CA PRO A 72 -3.45 0.69 21.08
C PRO A 72 -2.42 1.16 20.05
N LEU A 73 -2.10 0.30 19.09
CA LEU A 73 -1.20 0.61 17.98
C LEU A 73 -1.73 1.85 17.25
N GLY A 74 -0.86 2.84 17.02
CA GLY A 74 -1.20 4.01 16.22
C GLY A 74 -1.45 3.63 14.76
N LEU A 75 -2.11 4.52 14.00
CA LEU A 75 -2.33 4.35 12.55
C LEU A 75 -1.01 4.19 11.77
N LYS A 76 0.06 4.81 12.28
CA LYS A 76 1.42 4.67 11.77
C LYS A 76 2.21 3.71 12.66
N TRP A 77 2.71 2.64 12.07
CA TRP A 77 3.58 1.69 12.73
C TRP A 77 4.63 1.18 11.74
N ALA A 78 5.79 0.82 12.25
CA ALA A 78 6.82 0.08 11.53
C ALA A 78 7.55 -0.84 12.51
N HIS A 79 7.98 -2.01 12.04
CA HIS A 79 8.83 -2.90 12.82
C HIS A 79 9.78 -3.68 11.90
N PRO A 80 11.00 -4.01 12.38
CA PRO A 80 11.93 -4.83 11.63
C PRO A 80 11.35 -6.22 11.35
N ILE A 81 11.75 -6.79 10.22
CA ILE A 81 11.39 -8.16 9.82
C ILE A 81 12.66 -8.85 9.28
N PRO A 82 12.81 -10.17 9.50
CA PRO A 82 14.05 -10.86 9.17
C PRO A 82 14.23 -11.15 7.67
N VAL A 83 13.14 -11.22 6.92
CA VAL A 83 13.13 -11.62 5.50
C VAL A 83 12.27 -10.63 4.72
N PRO A 84 12.69 -10.18 3.52
CA PRO A 84 11.88 -9.33 2.68
C PRO A 84 10.61 -10.06 2.22
N GLU A 85 9.50 -9.33 2.21
CA GLU A 85 8.19 -9.80 1.79
C GLU A 85 7.49 -8.71 0.98
N THR A 86 6.55 -9.09 0.10
CA THR A 86 5.80 -8.09 -0.66
C THR A 86 5.13 -7.09 0.29
N GLY A 87 5.33 -5.80 0.01
CA GLY A 87 4.82 -4.71 0.82
C GLY A 87 5.64 -4.34 2.05
N CYS A 88 6.78 -4.98 2.28
CA CYS A 88 7.77 -4.43 3.21
C CYS A 88 8.47 -3.22 2.59
N VAL A 89 9.20 -2.50 3.43
CA VAL A 89 10.10 -1.43 3.00
C VAL A 89 11.55 -1.84 3.23
N LEU A 90 12.41 -1.48 2.29
CA LEU A 90 13.85 -1.52 2.42
C LEU A 90 14.32 -0.11 2.80
N VAL A 91 14.92 0.01 3.97
CA VAL A 91 15.40 1.28 4.54
C VAL A 91 16.91 1.32 4.38
N ALA A 92 17.41 2.25 3.59
CA ALA A 92 18.84 2.39 3.29
C ALA A 92 19.64 2.61 4.58
N THR A 93 20.76 1.91 4.75
CA THR A 93 21.67 2.18 5.87
C THR A 93 22.71 3.24 5.49
N ALA A 94 23.53 3.64 6.46
CA ALA A 94 24.64 4.56 6.22
C ALA A 94 25.67 4.02 5.19
N LYS A 95 25.70 2.71 4.92
CA LYS A 95 26.57 2.13 3.86
C LYS A 95 26.20 2.63 2.46
N LEU A 96 24.98 3.13 2.27
CA LEU A 96 24.50 3.71 1.03
C LEU A 96 24.63 5.24 0.99
N ASP A 97 25.17 5.88 2.03
CA ASP A 97 25.46 7.33 2.00
C ASP A 97 26.47 7.64 0.87
N GLY A 98 26.26 8.77 0.19
CA GLY A 98 27.07 9.15 -0.99
C GLY A 98 26.67 8.44 -2.30
N ILE A 99 25.92 7.34 -2.24
CA ILE A 99 25.32 6.73 -3.43
C ILE A 99 24.05 7.51 -3.78
N ARG A 100 24.18 8.51 -4.66
CA ARG A 100 23.10 9.43 -5.05
C ARG A 100 21.75 8.75 -5.30
N THR A 101 21.71 7.55 -5.89
CA THR A 101 20.47 6.84 -6.20
C THR A 101 19.72 6.30 -4.97
N PHE A 102 20.44 5.91 -3.91
CA PHE A 102 19.87 5.15 -2.79
C PHE A 102 20.19 5.71 -1.40
N GLU A 103 21.00 6.76 -1.28
CA GLU A 103 21.25 7.44 0.00
C GLU A 103 19.94 7.82 0.70
N ARG A 104 19.81 7.44 1.98
CA ARG A 104 18.63 7.68 2.84
C ARG A 104 17.29 7.39 2.14
N THR A 105 17.25 6.38 1.28
CA THR A 105 16.02 5.96 0.61
C THR A 105 15.19 5.00 1.44
N VAL A 106 13.90 5.03 1.17
CA VAL A 106 12.94 4.01 1.56
C VAL A 106 12.36 3.44 0.28
N VAL A 107 12.61 2.16 0.00
CA VAL A 107 12.04 1.45 -1.15
C VAL A 107 10.86 0.62 -0.67
N LEU A 108 9.68 0.83 -1.23
CA LEU A 108 8.55 -0.09 -1.06
C LEU A 108 8.72 -1.28 -2.00
N LEU A 109 8.80 -2.48 -1.44
CA LEU A 109 8.91 -3.71 -2.23
C LEU A 109 7.54 -4.07 -2.81
N LEU A 110 7.35 -3.88 -4.11
CA LEU A 110 6.07 -4.14 -4.80
C LEU A 110 5.89 -5.63 -5.05
N ARG A 111 6.98 -6.35 -5.30
CA ARG A 111 7.01 -7.80 -5.39
C ARG A 111 8.34 -8.32 -4.87
N SER A 112 8.30 -9.32 -4.00
CA SER A 112 9.51 -9.92 -3.42
C SER A 112 10.24 -10.89 -4.36
N GLY A 113 9.73 -11.14 -5.58
CA GLY A 113 10.15 -12.26 -6.41
C GLY A 113 9.70 -13.60 -5.83
N THR A 114 9.12 -14.49 -6.64
CA THR A 114 8.77 -15.86 -6.20
C THR A 114 9.70 -16.87 -6.88
N ARG A 115 9.42 -18.18 -6.76
CA ARG A 115 10.26 -19.28 -7.27
C ARG A 115 10.55 -19.26 -8.78
N HIS A 116 10.01 -18.31 -9.54
CA HIS A 116 10.32 -18.16 -10.95
C HIS A 116 11.69 -17.45 -11.11
N PRO A 117 12.74 -18.10 -11.66
CA PRO A 117 14.08 -17.53 -11.73
C PRO A 117 14.21 -16.27 -12.59
N GLN A 118 13.15 -15.92 -13.33
CA GLN A 118 13.11 -14.75 -14.22
C GLN A 118 12.40 -13.54 -13.59
N GLU A 119 11.84 -13.68 -12.39
CA GLU A 119 11.16 -12.59 -11.68
C GLU A 119 11.89 -12.28 -10.37
N GLY A 120 12.85 -11.37 -10.45
CA GLY A 120 13.55 -10.84 -9.28
C GLY A 120 12.68 -9.89 -8.43
N PRO A 121 13.09 -9.60 -7.19
CA PRO A 121 12.43 -8.60 -6.37
C PRO A 121 12.48 -7.22 -7.05
N PHE A 122 11.41 -6.45 -6.90
CA PHE A 122 11.40 -5.06 -7.37
C PHE A 122 10.49 -4.17 -6.52
N GLY A 123 10.80 -2.89 -6.53
CA GLY A 123 10.16 -1.88 -5.71
C GLY A 123 10.31 -0.47 -6.25
N VAL A 124 9.73 0.50 -5.54
CA VAL A 124 9.85 1.93 -5.86
C VAL A 124 10.31 2.72 -4.65
N VAL A 125 11.20 3.68 -4.87
CA VAL A 125 11.60 4.65 -3.83
C VAL A 125 10.42 5.57 -3.51
N ILE A 126 9.95 5.56 -2.26
CA ILE A 126 8.73 6.26 -1.85
C ILE A 126 8.97 7.63 -1.19
N ASN A 127 10.22 7.93 -0.82
CA ASN A 127 10.58 9.17 -0.12
C ASN A 127 11.37 10.18 -0.98
N ARG A 128 11.25 10.12 -2.32
CA ARG A 128 11.94 11.05 -3.23
C ARG A 128 11.00 11.76 -4.20
N PRO A 129 10.28 12.80 -3.75
CA PRO A 129 9.47 13.63 -4.65
C PRO A 129 10.37 14.38 -5.64
N LEU A 130 9.93 14.50 -6.89
CA LEU A 130 10.66 15.24 -7.93
C LEU A 130 10.24 16.72 -8.01
N HIS A 131 9.33 17.18 -7.14
CA HIS A 131 8.69 18.50 -7.19
C HIS A 131 8.19 18.89 -8.60
N LYS A 132 7.78 17.88 -9.38
CA LYS A 132 7.22 18.01 -10.72
C LYS A 132 5.88 17.30 -10.78
N LYS A 133 5.02 17.80 -11.66
CA LYS A 133 3.75 17.17 -12.02
C LYS A 133 3.89 16.42 -13.34
N ILE A 134 3.00 15.48 -13.61
CA ILE A 134 2.99 14.70 -14.85
C ILE A 134 3.01 15.60 -16.09
N LYS A 135 2.22 16.68 -16.12
CA LYS A 135 2.18 17.62 -17.26
C LYS A 135 3.54 18.23 -17.63
N HIS A 136 4.46 18.34 -16.67
CA HIS A 136 5.81 18.87 -16.93
C HIS A 136 6.71 17.89 -17.69
N MET A 137 6.36 16.59 -17.75
CA MET A 137 7.10 15.58 -18.52
C MET A 137 6.70 15.54 -20.00
N LYS A 138 5.70 16.33 -20.43
CA LYS A 138 5.14 16.27 -21.79
C LYS A 138 4.80 14.82 -22.20
N PRO A 139 3.93 14.14 -21.42
CA PRO A 139 3.65 12.73 -21.68
C PRO A 139 3.01 12.55 -23.05
N THR A 140 3.39 11.47 -23.75
CA THR A 140 2.78 11.09 -25.04
C THR A 140 1.44 10.38 -24.86
N ASN A 141 1.18 9.82 -23.67
CA ASN A 141 -0.09 9.18 -23.35
C ASN A 141 -1.16 10.23 -22.99
N HIS A 142 -2.34 10.10 -23.59
CA HIS A 142 -3.45 11.03 -23.43
C HIS A 142 -3.97 11.13 -21.99
N GLU A 143 -4.09 10.02 -21.26
CA GLU A 143 -4.60 10.01 -19.89
C GLU A 143 -3.62 10.66 -18.92
N LEU A 144 -2.32 10.48 -19.12
CA LEU A 144 -1.29 11.22 -18.38
C LEU A 144 -1.35 12.73 -18.66
N ALA A 145 -1.62 13.11 -19.92
CA ALA A 145 -1.71 14.51 -20.33
C ALA A 145 -3.00 15.20 -19.84
N THR A 146 -4.03 14.43 -19.47
CA THR A 146 -5.36 14.95 -19.11
C THR A 146 -5.74 14.55 -17.68
N THR A 147 -6.29 13.35 -17.49
CA THR A 147 -6.82 12.82 -16.23
C THR A 147 -5.82 12.92 -15.07
N PHE A 148 -4.54 12.65 -15.33
CA PHE A 148 -3.49 12.64 -14.31
C PHE A 148 -2.51 13.83 -14.39
N ALA A 149 -2.78 14.83 -15.21
CA ALA A 149 -1.85 15.92 -15.54
C ALA A 149 -1.25 16.63 -14.31
N ASP A 150 -2.05 16.79 -13.26
CA ASP A 150 -1.68 17.47 -12.02
C ASP A 150 -1.13 16.56 -10.91
N CYS A 151 -1.02 15.25 -11.15
CA CYS A 151 -0.46 14.31 -10.18
C CYS A 151 1.05 14.54 -9.99
N SER A 152 1.51 14.39 -8.75
CA SER A 152 2.93 14.55 -8.40
C SER A 152 3.78 13.37 -8.85
N LEU A 153 4.99 13.65 -9.30
CA LEU A 153 5.99 12.67 -9.70
C LEU A 153 7.02 12.45 -8.60
N HIS A 154 7.42 11.20 -8.47
CA HIS A 154 8.46 10.72 -7.58
C HIS A 154 9.53 9.99 -8.38
N PHE A 155 10.75 9.99 -7.89
CA PHE A 155 11.78 9.10 -8.39
C PHE A 155 11.53 7.72 -7.79
N GLY A 156 11.27 6.71 -8.63
CA GLY A 156 11.03 5.34 -8.17
C GLY A 156 12.28 4.45 -8.22
N GLY A 157 13.28 4.79 -9.04
CA GLY A 157 14.55 4.06 -9.08
C GLY A 157 15.28 4.21 -10.42
N PRO A 158 16.45 3.58 -10.58
CA PRO A 158 17.34 3.77 -11.72
C PRO A 158 16.88 3.07 -13.00
N LEU A 159 16.03 2.04 -12.92
CA LEU A 159 15.57 1.30 -14.09
C LEU A 159 14.37 2.02 -14.73
N GLU A 160 14.38 2.16 -16.05
CA GLU A 160 13.35 2.91 -16.77
C GLU A 160 12.00 2.18 -16.80
N ALA A 161 10.99 2.79 -16.19
CA ALA A 161 9.59 2.38 -16.26
C ALA A 161 8.69 3.55 -15.84
N SER A 162 7.38 3.42 -16.08
CA SER A 162 6.37 4.30 -15.50
C SER A 162 5.42 3.46 -14.67
N MET A 163 5.42 3.71 -13.35
CA MET A 163 4.60 3.00 -12.37
C MET A 163 3.78 3.99 -11.56
N PHE A 164 2.70 3.52 -10.95
CA PHE A 164 1.96 4.29 -9.98
C PHE A 164 1.54 3.42 -8.79
N LEU A 165 1.52 4.03 -7.61
CA LEU A 165 0.82 3.52 -6.45
C LEU A 165 -0.58 4.11 -6.41
N LEU A 166 -1.52 3.29 -5.96
CA LEU A 166 -2.90 3.65 -5.79
C LEU A 166 -3.32 3.33 -4.35
N LYS A 167 -3.66 4.36 -3.57
CA LYS A 167 -4.31 4.16 -2.28
C LYS A 167 -5.74 3.71 -2.54
N THR A 168 -6.05 2.48 -2.15
CA THR A 168 -7.40 1.94 -2.20
C THR A 168 -8.01 1.99 -0.81
N GLY A 169 -9.34 2.08 -0.74
CA GLY A 169 -10.02 1.79 0.52
C GLY A 169 -9.92 0.29 0.85
N GLN A 170 -10.83 -0.22 1.67
CA GLN A 170 -10.89 -1.65 1.99
C GLN A 170 -11.36 -2.54 0.83
N SER A 171 -11.63 -1.97 -0.36
CA SER A 171 -12.10 -2.73 -1.52
C SER A 171 -10.95 -3.02 -2.46
N LYS A 172 -10.82 -4.30 -2.83
CA LYS A 172 -9.95 -4.70 -3.94
C LYS A 172 -10.48 -4.09 -5.24
N LEU A 173 -9.57 -3.61 -6.07
CA LEU A 173 -9.88 -3.10 -7.41
C LEU A 173 -9.35 -4.11 -8.43
N PRO A 174 -10.23 -4.69 -9.28
CA PRO A 174 -9.77 -5.53 -10.37
C PRO A 174 -8.85 -4.72 -11.30
N GLY A 175 -7.85 -5.39 -11.88
CA GLY A 175 -6.88 -4.76 -12.80
C GLY A 175 -5.62 -4.17 -12.15
N PHE A 176 -5.61 -4.02 -10.81
CA PHE A 176 -4.43 -3.59 -10.05
C PHE A 176 -3.92 -4.69 -9.14
N GLU A 177 -2.60 -4.76 -9.00
CA GLU A 177 -1.96 -5.72 -8.11
C GLU A 177 -1.88 -5.14 -6.69
N GLU A 178 -2.47 -5.85 -5.73
CA GLU A 178 -2.47 -5.46 -4.33
C GLU A 178 -1.09 -5.77 -3.71
N VAL A 179 -0.46 -4.76 -3.12
CA VAL A 179 0.82 -4.88 -2.43
C VAL A 179 0.57 -5.24 -0.96
N ILE A 180 -0.27 -4.45 -0.31
CA ILE A 180 -0.77 -4.63 1.06
C ILE A 180 -2.23 -4.15 1.11
N PRO A 181 -3.01 -4.52 2.15
CA PRO A 181 -4.37 -4.03 2.29
C PRO A 181 -4.46 -2.50 2.16
N GLY A 182 -5.28 -2.02 1.22
CA GLY A 182 -5.46 -0.60 0.94
C GLY A 182 -4.38 0.07 0.08
N LEU A 183 -3.43 -0.69 -0.46
CA LEU A 183 -2.40 -0.17 -1.36
C LEU A 183 -2.15 -1.11 -2.53
N CYS A 184 -2.46 -0.63 -3.73
CA CYS A 184 -2.21 -1.33 -4.98
C CYS A 184 -1.13 -0.62 -5.79
N PHE A 185 -0.57 -1.32 -6.77
CA PHE A 185 0.25 -0.71 -7.80
C PHE A 185 -0.26 -1.04 -9.21
N GLY A 186 0.11 -0.20 -10.16
CA GLY A 186 -0.12 -0.40 -11.57
C GLY A 186 1.02 0.15 -12.41
N ALA A 187 1.01 -0.23 -13.68
CA ALA A 187 1.97 0.20 -14.68
C ALA A 187 1.24 0.76 -15.91
N ARG A 188 2.00 1.06 -16.97
CA ARG A 188 1.48 1.66 -18.21
C ARG A 188 0.28 0.89 -18.81
N ASN A 189 0.26 -0.43 -18.74
CA ASN A 189 -0.82 -1.28 -19.28
C ASN A 189 -2.16 -1.12 -18.52
N SER A 190 -2.11 -0.73 -17.24
CA SER A 190 -3.30 -0.51 -16.39
C SER A 190 -3.78 0.95 -16.36
N LEU A 191 -3.13 1.84 -17.12
CA LEU A 191 -3.40 3.28 -17.04
C LEU A 191 -4.79 3.66 -17.57
N ASP A 192 -5.23 3.02 -18.65
CA ASP A 192 -6.55 3.31 -19.25
C ASP A 192 -7.69 2.89 -18.30
N GLU A 193 -7.52 1.77 -17.59
CA GLU A 193 -8.46 1.32 -16.56
C GLU A 193 -8.47 2.26 -15.35
N ALA A 194 -7.29 2.70 -14.89
CA ALA A 194 -7.17 3.71 -13.84
C ALA A 194 -7.90 5.01 -14.22
N ALA A 195 -7.68 5.50 -15.44
CA ALA A 195 -8.34 6.70 -15.93
C ALA A 195 -9.86 6.54 -16.02
N ALA A 196 -10.34 5.37 -16.45
CA ALA A 196 -11.77 5.08 -16.49
C ALA A 196 -12.41 5.12 -15.10
N LEU A 197 -11.74 4.59 -14.07
CA LEU A 197 -12.21 4.64 -12.68
C LEU A 197 -12.25 6.09 -12.14
N VAL A 198 -11.26 6.91 -12.50
CA VAL A 198 -11.24 8.32 -12.15
C VAL A 198 -12.39 9.09 -12.82
N LYS A 199 -12.61 8.88 -14.12
CA LYS A 199 -13.71 9.52 -14.87
C LYS A 199 -15.09 9.12 -14.37
N LYS A 200 -15.23 7.89 -13.85
CA LYS A 200 -16.46 7.40 -13.19
C LYS A 200 -16.64 7.95 -11.77
N GLY A 201 -15.66 8.66 -11.22
CA GLY A 201 -15.69 9.19 -9.85
C GLY A 201 -15.50 8.13 -8.76
N VAL A 202 -15.07 6.92 -9.12
CA VAL A 202 -14.77 5.83 -8.17
C VAL A 202 -13.47 6.12 -7.44
N LEU A 203 -12.50 6.67 -8.17
CA LEU A 203 -11.20 7.11 -7.65
C LEU A 203 -11.00 8.58 -7.95
N LYS A 204 -10.08 9.22 -7.22
CA LYS A 204 -9.65 10.58 -7.48
C LYS A 204 -8.22 10.58 -8.00
N PRO A 205 -7.81 11.56 -8.84
CA PRO A 205 -6.42 11.68 -9.27
C PRO A 205 -5.44 11.75 -8.08
N GLN A 206 -5.87 12.31 -6.94
CA GLN A 206 -5.05 12.44 -5.72
C GLN A 206 -4.77 11.11 -5.02
N ASP A 207 -5.53 10.05 -5.32
CA ASP A 207 -5.28 8.70 -4.78
C ASP A 207 -4.08 8.03 -5.45
N PHE A 208 -3.57 8.62 -6.54
CA PHE A 208 -2.46 8.11 -7.33
C PHE A 208 -1.16 8.85 -7.01
N ARG A 209 -0.08 8.08 -6.87
CA ARG A 209 1.30 8.58 -6.80
C ARG A 209 2.10 7.98 -7.94
N PHE A 210 2.65 8.81 -8.81
CA PHE A 210 3.38 8.35 -9.99
C PHE A 210 4.88 8.35 -9.77
N PHE A 211 5.54 7.36 -10.35
CA PHE A 211 6.97 7.10 -10.20
C PHE A 211 7.66 7.03 -11.56
N VAL A 212 8.78 7.74 -11.66
CA VAL A 212 9.73 7.62 -12.76
C VAL A 212 10.77 6.58 -12.39
N GLY A 213 10.74 5.47 -13.11
CA GLY A 213 11.59 4.32 -12.88
C GLY A 213 11.23 3.49 -11.65
N TYR A 214 12.01 2.43 -11.45
CA TYR A 214 11.87 1.49 -10.34
C TYR A 214 13.25 0.93 -9.95
N ALA A 215 13.32 0.29 -8.78
CA ALA A 215 14.48 -0.46 -8.33
C ALA A 215 14.18 -1.95 -8.47
N GLY A 216 15.08 -2.68 -9.12
CA GLY A 216 14.96 -4.12 -9.34
C GLY A 216 16.26 -4.81 -8.96
N TRP A 217 16.12 -6.02 -8.43
CA TRP A 217 17.23 -6.87 -8.00
C TRP A 217 17.18 -8.20 -8.73
N GLN A 218 18.35 -8.82 -8.88
CA GLN A 218 18.38 -10.27 -9.10
C GLN A 218 17.94 -11.01 -7.83
N LEU A 219 17.46 -12.25 -7.95
CA LEU A 219 16.86 -13.01 -6.86
C LEU A 219 17.74 -13.07 -5.60
N ASP A 220 19.03 -13.37 -5.79
CA ASP A 220 19.97 -13.49 -4.67
C ASP A 220 20.64 -12.16 -4.32
N GLN A 221 20.70 -11.20 -5.24
CA GLN A 221 21.33 -9.90 -5.01
C GLN A 221 20.70 -9.14 -3.84
N LEU A 222 19.36 -9.09 -3.76
CA LEU A 222 18.70 -8.39 -2.63
C LEU A 222 19.03 -9.07 -1.29
N ARG A 223 19.10 -10.41 -1.28
CA ARG A 223 19.46 -11.15 -0.07
C ARG A 223 20.88 -10.82 0.37
N GLU A 224 21.83 -10.86 -0.56
CA GLU A 224 23.24 -10.52 -0.31
C GLU A 224 23.41 -9.08 0.19
N GLU A 225 22.64 -8.13 -0.38
CA GLU A 225 22.65 -6.73 0.06
C GLU A 225 22.10 -6.58 1.50
N ILE A 226 21.06 -7.32 1.87
CA ILE A 226 20.52 -7.33 3.24
C ILE A 226 21.52 -7.96 4.21
N GLU A 227 22.10 -9.11 3.86
CA GLU A 227 23.13 -9.79 4.67
C GLU A 227 24.39 -8.94 4.84
N SER A 228 24.68 -8.06 3.88
CA SER A 228 25.78 -7.09 3.93
C SER A 228 25.39 -5.75 4.57
N ASP A 229 24.25 -5.66 5.26
CA ASP A 229 23.67 -4.47 5.91
C ASP A 229 23.50 -3.24 5.00
N TYR A 230 23.28 -3.40 3.70
CA TYR A 230 22.90 -2.25 2.85
C TYR A 230 21.47 -1.81 3.10
N TRP A 231 20.61 -2.73 3.55
CA TRP A 231 19.19 -2.49 3.80
C TRP A 231 18.75 -3.02 5.15
N TYR A 232 18.02 -2.21 5.91
CA TYR A 232 17.12 -2.73 6.95
C TYR A 232 15.76 -3.05 6.34
N VAL A 233 15.21 -4.20 6.69
CA VAL A 233 13.90 -4.63 6.21
C VAL A 233 12.86 -4.37 7.30
N ALA A 234 11.78 -3.67 6.96
CA ALA A 234 10.70 -3.39 7.90
C ALA A 234 9.33 -3.62 7.27
N ALA A 235 8.39 -4.12 8.06
CA ALA A 235 6.97 -4.02 7.73
C ALA A 235 6.44 -2.70 8.29
N CYS A 236 5.55 -2.05 7.55
CA CYS A 236 4.89 -0.82 7.98
C CYS A 236 3.44 -0.73 7.51
N SER A 237 2.69 0.19 8.12
CA SER A 237 1.30 0.48 7.76
C SER A 237 1.18 1.22 6.43
N SER A 238 0.06 1.04 5.75
CA SER A 238 -0.27 1.81 4.54
C SER A 238 -0.39 3.31 4.83
N ASP A 239 -0.88 3.69 6.01
CA ASP A 239 -0.94 5.09 6.44
C ASP A 239 0.45 5.72 6.64
N LEU A 240 1.47 4.95 7.05
CA LEU A 240 2.84 5.45 7.08
C LEU A 240 3.38 5.69 5.66
N ILE A 241 3.20 4.72 4.75
CA ILE A 241 3.65 4.81 3.35
C ILE A 241 2.97 5.98 2.61
N CYS A 242 1.66 6.13 2.79
CA CYS A 242 0.88 7.18 2.14
C CYS A 242 0.99 8.54 2.83
N GLY A 243 1.19 8.55 4.15
CA GLY A 243 1.26 9.74 4.99
C GLY A 243 2.53 10.57 4.81
N ALA A 244 3.56 10.04 4.13
CA ALA A 244 4.63 10.84 3.58
C ALA A 244 4.08 11.74 2.45
N THR A 245 3.49 12.86 2.83
CA THR A 245 2.98 13.88 1.91
C THR A 245 4.09 14.85 1.51
N SER A 246 3.88 15.51 0.38
CA SER A 246 4.83 16.32 -0.39
C SER A 246 5.51 17.49 0.34
N ASP A 247 5.14 17.77 1.59
CA ASP A 247 5.60 18.92 2.38
C ASP A 247 6.54 18.54 3.53
N THR A 248 6.72 17.24 3.78
CA THR A 248 7.67 16.75 4.79
C THR A 248 8.98 16.40 4.07
N SER A 249 10.14 16.81 4.61
CA SER A 249 11.44 16.57 3.95
C SER A 249 11.60 15.09 3.58
N SER A 250 12.27 14.77 2.47
CA SER A 250 12.51 13.37 2.04
C SER A 250 13.16 12.48 3.11
N GLU A 251 13.91 13.10 4.03
CA GLU A 251 14.56 12.44 5.16
C GLU A 251 13.55 12.05 6.24
N SER A 252 12.43 12.78 6.37
CA SER A 252 11.42 12.53 7.41
C SER A 252 10.85 11.12 7.38
N LEU A 253 10.57 10.51 6.22
CA LEU A 253 10.02 9.14 6.19
C LEU A 253 11.06 8.09 6.59
N TRP A 254 12.31 8.27 6.16
CA TRP A 254 13.41 7.38 6.53
C TRP A 254 13.65 7.43 8.05
N GLU A 255 13.66 8.65 8.62
CA GLU A 255 13.78 8.85 10.06
C GLU A 255 12.57 8.31 10.83
N GLU A 256 11.35 8.59 10.36
CA GLU A 256 10.10 8.16 11.00
C GLU A 256 10.00 6.63 11.07
N ILE A 257 10.36 5.92 9.98
CA ILE A 257 10.37 4.45 9.99
C ILE A 257 11.39 3.92 11.00
N LEU A 258 12.62 4.44 11.01
CA LEU A 258 13.65 4.01 11.95
C LEU A 258 13.29 4.30 13.42
N GLN A 259 12.63 5.43 13.68
CA GLN A 259 12.12 5.76 15.01
C GLN A 259 11.02 4.79 15.43
N LEU A 260 10.08 4.46 14.54
CA LEU A 260 9.01 3.50 14.81
C LEU A 260 9.53 2.07 15.01
N MET A 261 10.58 1.67 14.29
CA MET A 261 11.26 0.38 14.51
C MET A 261 11.85 0.25 15.92
N GLY A 262 12.18 1.37 16.58
CA GLY A 262 12.63 1.39 17.97
C GLY A 262 14.06 0.86 18.19
N GLY A 263 14.45 0.74 19.46
CA GLY A 263 15.78 0.26 19.87
C GLY A 263 16.94 0.97 19.16
N HIS A 264 17.91 0.19 18.69
CA HIS A 264 19.08 0.70 17.99
C HIS A 264 18.75 1.45 16.68
N TYR A 265 17.63 1.12 16.01
CA TYR A 265 17.21 1.82 14.78
C TYR A 265 16.88 3.29 15.06
N SER A 266 16.23 3.58 16.20
CA SER A 266 15.90 4.95 16.58
C SER A 266 17.15 5.81 16.85
N GLU A 267 18.25 5.21 17.28
CA GLU A 267 19.52 5.93 17.45
C GLU A 267 20.16 6.25 16.10
N LEU A 268 20.10 5.31 15.15
CA LEU A 268 20.59 5.48 13.79
C LEU A 268 19.85 6.59 13.04
N SER A 269 18.55 6.77 13.32
CA SER A 269 17.74 7.82 12.68
C SER A 269 18.28 9.23 12.93
N ARG A 270 19.09 9.45 13.98
CA ARG A 270 19.63 10.76 14.35
C ARG A 270 21.06 10.99 13.85
N LYS A 271 21.67 9.99 13.20
CA LYS A 271 23.04 10.11 12.72
C LYS A 271 23.10 10.97 11.46
N PRO A 272 24.02 11.96 11.40
CA PRO A 272 24.22 12.75 10.20
C PRO A 272 24.69 11.87 9.04
N LYS A 273 24.58 12.39 7.81
CA LYS A 273 25.14 11.73 6.63
C LYS A 273 26.65 11.61 6.77
N GLN A 274 27.18 10.49 6.33
CA GLN A 274 28.62 10.36 6.15
C GLN A 274 29.00 10.98 4.80
N ASP A 275 29.82 12.03 4.84
CA ASP A 275 30.45 12.55 3.63
C ASP A 275 31.52 11.55 3.18
N MET A 276 31.43 11.08 1.94
CA MET A 276 32.52 10.34 1.27
C MET A 276 33.51 11.31 0.62
#